data_AF-A0A6P2BVC8-F1
#
_entry.id   AF-A0A6P2BVC8-F1
#
_cell.length_a   1.000
_cell.length_b   1.000
_cell.length_c   1.000
_cell.angle_alpha   90.00
_cell.angle_beta   90.00
_cell.angle_gamma   90.00
#
_symmetry.space_group_name_H-M   'P 1'
#
loop_
_entity.id
_entity.type
_entity.pdbx_description
1 polymer ?
#
loop_
_entity_poly.entity_id
_entity_poly.type
_entity_poly.pdbx_seq_one_letter_code
_entity_poly.pdbx_strand_id
1 'polypeptide(L)'
;MSYARQLLDTYTGTGIVDVGVRAAAIDALSDCAQACIADIDADLSEHNVTDMVACIRLCLDCADVCTATIGVTSRQACGCHEIAACLPGRPSSARHRPQRRRVLDLFPHAG
;
A
#
# COMPACT_ATOMS: atom_id res chain seq x y z
N MET A 1 -14.32 -6.25 2.71
CA MET A 1 -14.69 -4.82 2.83
C MET A 1 -13.97 -4.15 4.00
N SER A 2 -13.05 -3.24 3.71
CA SER A 2 -12.31 -2.47 4.72
C SER A 2 -12.88 -1.05 4.89
N TYR A 3 -12.41 -0.31 5.89
CA TYR A 3 -12.69 1.13 6.06
C TYR A 3 -11.69 2.03 5.31
N ALA A 4 -10.94 1.47 4.34
CA ALA A 4 -9.80 2.15 3.73
C ALA A 4 -10.19 3.46 3.07
N ARG A 5 -11.24 3.47 2.24
CA ARG A 5 -11.68 4.69 1.54
C ARG A 5 -12.00 5.81 2.52
N GLN A 6 -12.82 5.52 3.54
CA GLN A 6 -13.24 6.52 4.54
C GLN A 6 -12.04 7.08 5.30
N LEU A 7 -11.13 6.22 5.77
CA LEU A 7 -9.95 6.67 6.51
C LEU A 7 -9.00 7.49 5.63
N LEU A 8 -8.79 7.05 4.39
CA LEU A 8 -7.93 7.76 3.43
C LEU A 8 -8.51 9.12 3.02
N ASP A 9 -9.83 9.24 2.90
CA ASP A 9 -10.49 10.51 2.55
C ASP A 9 -10.41 11.55 3.69
N THR A 10 -10.21 11.11 4.95
CA THR A 10 -9.97 12.03 6.08
C THR A 10 -8.54 12.57 6.16
N TYR A 11 -7.60 12.01 5.38
CA TYR A 11 -6.21 12.41 5.43
C TYR A 11 -5.99 13.79 4.80
N THR A 12 -5.39 14.71 5.57
CA THR A 12 -5.19 16.11 5.16
C THR A 12 -3.87 16.40 4.44
N GLY A 13 -2.96 15.42 4.37
CA GLY A 13 -1.67 15.54 3.69
C GLY A 13 -1.74 15.21 2.20
N THR A 14 -0.64 15.44 1.47
CA THR A 14 -0.53 15.06 0.06
C THR A 14 0.01 13.64 -0.08
N GLY A 15 -0.79 12.72 -0.64
CA GLY A 15 -0.35 11.37 -0.99
C GLY A 15 0.46 11.33 -2.30
N ILE A 16 1.20 10.23 -2.50
CA ILE A 16 1.97 9.95 -3.73
C ILE A 16 1.13 9.17 -4.76
N VAL A 17 0.11 8.45 -4.28
CA VAL A 17 -0.73 7.54 -5.07
C VAL A 17 -2.17 8.02 -5.01
N ASP A 18 -2.93 7.78 -6.09
CA ASP A 18 -4.37 8.01 -6.13
C ASP A 18 -5.09 7.29 -4.98
N VAL A 19 -6.01 8.01 -4.34
CA VAL A 19 -6.71 7.53 -3.13
C VAL A 19 -7.66 6.38 -3.46
N GLY A 20 -8.30 6.41 -4.63
CA GLY A 20 -9.20 5.35 -5.09
C GLY A 20 -8.46 4.05 -5.37
N VAL A 21 -7.37 4.11 -6.12
CA VAL A 21 -6.50 2.96 -6.41
C VAL A 21 -5.95 2.36 -5.11
N ARG A 22 -5.50 3.20 -4.18
CA ARG A 22 -4.98 2.75 -2.90
C ARG A 22 -6.04 2.09 -2.03
N ALA A 23 -7.25 2.66 -1.96
CA ALA A 23 -8.36 2.07 -1.22
C ALA A 23 -8.73 0.70 -1.81
N ALA A 24 -8.86 0.61 -3.14
CA ALA A 24 -9.17 -0.64 -3.83
C ALA A 24 -8.10 -1.71 -3.60
N ALA A 25 -6.82 -1.33 -3.56
CA ALA A 25 -5.73 -2.25 -3.22
C ALA A 25 -5.85 -2.77 -1.78
N ILE A 26 -6.16 -1.90 -0.81
CA ILE A 26 -6.35 -2.33 0.59
C ILE A 26 -7.56 -3.26 0.72
N ASP A 27 -8.67 -2.97 0.03
CA ASP A 27 -9.85 -3.83 0.01
C ASP A 27 -9.52 -5.21 -0.57
N ALA A 28 -8.87 -5.25 -1.74
CA ALA A 28 -8.46 -6.50 -2.38
C ALA A 28 -7.49 -7.32 -1.51
N LEU A 29 -6.52 -6.68 -0.86
CA LEU A 29 -5.60 -7.35 0.06
C LEU A 29 -6.34 -7.89 1.30
N SER A 30 -7.32 -7.14 1.82
CA SER A 30 -8.10 -7.56 2.98
C SER A 30 -8.98 -8.77 2.66
N ASP A 31 -9.64 -8.73 1.50
CA ASP A 31 -10.47 -9.83 1.02
C ASP A 31 -9.60 -11.06 0.70
N CYS A 32 -8.41 -10.88 0.10
CA CYS A 32 -7.47 -11.98 -0.16
C CYS A 32 -6.94 -12.62 1.13
N ALA A 33 -6.54 -11.83 2.12
CA ALA A 33 -6.06 -12.36 3.40
C ALA A 33 -7.16 -13.18 4.10
N GLN A 34 -8.40 -12.69 4.10
CA GLN A 34 -9.52 -13.43 4.67
C GLN A 34 -9.81 -14.72 3.89
N ALA A 35 -9.79 -14.66 2.56
CA ALA A 35 -9.99 -15.82 1.71
C ALA A 35 -8.95 -16.91 1.99
N CYS A 36 -7.66 -16.57 2.05
CA CYS A 36 -6.60 -17.52 2.37
C CYS A 36 -6.74 -18.14 3.76
N ILE A 37 -7.16 -17.37 4.77
CA ILE A 37 -7.43 -17.92 6.11
C ILE A 37 -8.57 -18.92 6.09
N ALA A 38 -9.65 -18.62 5.36
CA ALA A 38 -10.78 -19.54 5.22
C ALA A 38 -10.39 -20.81 4.42
N ASP A 39 -9.55 -20.65 3.40
CA ASP A 39 -9.07 -21.75 2.56
C ASP A 39 -8.19 -22.72 3.35
N ILE A 40 -7.34 -22.22 4.27
CA ILE A 40 -6.57 -23.06 5.19
C ILE A 40 -7.48 -23.93 6.05
N ASP A 41 -8.57 -23.38 6.59
CA ASP A 41 -9.51 -24.13 7.43
C ASP A 41 -10.30 -25.17 6.62
N ALA A 42 -10.66 -24.82 5.38
CA ALA A 42 -11.26 -25.75 4.43
C ALA A 42 -10.30 -26.91 4.11
N ASP A 43 -9.05 -26.61 3.74
CA ASP A 43 -8.01 -27.60 3.44
C ASP A 43 -7.71 -28.53 4.61
N LEU A 44 -7.73 -28.00 5.84
CA LEU A 44 -7.55 -28.80 7.07
C LEU A 44 -8.73 -29.73 7.36
N SER A 45 -9.90 -29.43 6.78
CA SER A 45 -11.11 -30.24 6.90
C SER A 45 -11.22 -31.33 5.82
N GLU A 46 -10.35 -31.31 4.81
CA GLU A 46 -10.35 -32.29 3.72
C GLU A 46 -9.97 -33.70 4.18
N HIS A 47 -10.51 -34.73 3.51
CA HIS A 47 -10.24 -36.12 3.88
C HIS A 47 -8.77 -36.51 3.68
N ASN A 48 -8.09 -35.92 2.70
CA ASN A 48 -6.67 -36.14 2.43
C ASN A 48 -5.84 -34.86 2.60
N VAL A 49 -5.70 -34.40 3.84
CA VAL A 49 -4.89 -33.22 4.20
C VAL A 49 -3.45 -33.29 3.69
N THR A 50 -2.88 -34.49 3.49
CA THR A 50 -1.51 -34.65 2.98
C THR A 50 -1.35 -34.03 1.59
N ASP A 51 -2.37 -34.15 0.74
CA ASP A 51 -2.36 -33.56 -0.61
C ASP A 51 -2.51 -32.03 -0.55
N MET A 52 -3.13 -31.50 0.51
CA MET A 52 -3.39 -30.06 0.69
C MET A 52 -2.21 -29.30 1.32
N VAL A 53 -1.16 -29.98 1.79
CA VAL A 53 -0.01 -29.37 2.47
C VAL A 53 0.62 -28.21 1.68
N ALA A 54 0.68 -28.31 0.35
CA ALA A 54 1.20 -27.24 -0.50
C ALA A 54 0.27 -26.01 -0.53
N CYS A 55 -1.05 -26.24 -0.61
CA CYS A 55 -2.07 -25.19 -0.60
C CYS A 55 -2.08 -24.46 0.74
N ILE A 56 -2.15 -25.21 1.86
CA ILE A 56 -2.09 -24.67 3.22
C ILE A 56 -0.88 -23.74 3.41
N ARG A 57 0.32 -24.18 3.01
CA ARG A 57 1.54 -23.36 3.14
C ARG A 57 1.47 -22.10 2.29
N LEU A 58 1.02 -22.21 1.05
CA LEU A 58 0.87 -21.06 0.16
C LEU A 58 -0.15 -20.05 0.69
N CYS A 59 -1.28 -20.52 1.23
CA CYS A 59 -2.30 -19.67 1.81
C CYS A 59 -1.82 -19.01 3.11
N LEU A 60 -1.01 -19.69 3.93
CA LEU A 60 -0.36 -19.09 5.10
C LEU A 60 0.58 -17.95 4.69
N ASP A 61 1.48 -18.21 3.74
CA ASP A 61 2.40 -17.21 3.22
C ASP A 61 1.64 -16.01 2.60
N CYS A 62 0.57 -16.30 1.84
CA CYS A 62 -0.25 -15.28 1.21
C CYS A 62 -1.00 -14.41 2.23
N ALA A 63 -1.59 -15.03 3.26
CA ALA A 63 -2.29 -14.30 4.33
C ALA A 63 -1.34 -13.36 5.09
N ASP A 64 -0.13 -13.82 5.40
CA ASP A 64 0.89 -13.02 6.08
C ASP A 64 1.37 -11.84 5.21
N VAL A 65 1.71 -12.10 3.94
CA VAL A 65 2.16 -11.06 3.01
C VAL A 65 1.05 -10.03 2.76
N CYS A 66 -0.20 -10.46 2.56
CA CYS A 66 -1.33 -9.56 2.38
C CYS A 66 -1.52 -8.67 3.62
N THR A 67 -1.50 -9.26 4.82
CA THR A 67 -1.66 -8.53 6.08
C THR A 67 -0.55 -7.51 6.31
N ALA A 68 0.71 -7.89 6.08
CA ALA A 68 1.83 -6.97 6.17
C ALA A 68 1.70 -5.82 5.15
N THR A 69 1.27 -6.15 3.92
CA THR A 69 1.09 -5.17 2.85
C THR A 69 -0.04 -4.19 3.16
N ILE A 70 -1.14 -4.62 3.78
CA ILE A 70 -2.19 -3.72 4.29
C ILE A 70 -1.60 -2.72 5.28
N GLY A 71 -0.79 -3.20 6.23
CA GLY A 71 -0.16 -2.36 7.25
C GLY A 71 0.78 -1.29 6.67
N VAL A 72 1.55 -1.64 5.64
CA VAL A 72 2.42 -0.68 4.91
C VAL A 72 1.59 0.25 4.04
N THR A 73 0.66 -0.30 3.25
CA THR A 73 -0.20 0.43 2.31
C THR A 73 -1.24 1.28 3.02
N SER A 74 -1.47 1.15 4.31
CA SER A 74 -2.34 2.06 5.08
C SER A 74 -1.62 3.32 5.54
N ARG A 75 -0.28 3.36 5.48
CA ARG A 75 0.53 4.48 6.00
C ARG A 75 0.79 5.52 4.92
N GLN A 76 0.21 6.71 5.05
CA GLN A 76 0.36 7.79 4.08
C GLN A 76 1.82 8.31 4.07
N ALA A 77 2.63 7.90 3.09
CA ALA A 77 3.92 8.53 2.85
C ALA A 77 3.71 9.86 2.10
N CYS A 78 4.25 10.98 2.61
CA CYS A 78 4.30 12.20 1.78
C CYS A 78 5.39 12.03 0.72
N GLY A 79 5.10 12.40 -0.53
CA GLY A 79 6.09 12.56 -1.61
C GLY A 79 6.97 13.79 -1.49
N CYS A 80 7.15 14.31 -0.29
CA CYS A 80 7.90 15.53 -0.04
C CYS A 80 9.39 15.19 0.10
N HIS A 81 10.26 15.74 -0.76
CA HIS A 81 11.72 15.61 -0.60
C HIS A 81 12.24 16.29 0.69
N GLU A 82 11.40 17.11 1.34
CA GLU A 82 11.62 17.67 2.68
C GLU A 82 10.43 17.37 3.60
N ILE A 83 10.71 16.69 4.73
CA ILE A 83 9.73 16.33 5.77
C ILE A 83 8.99 17.57 6.33
N ALA A 84 9.63 18.74 6.35
CA ALA A 84 9.04 19.99 6.85
C ALA A 84 7.86 20.51 6.01
N ALA A 85 7.74 20.11 4.73
CA ALA A 85 6.61 20.47 3.89
C ALA A 85 5.34 19.66 4.21
N CYS A 86 5.46 18.56 4.97
CA CYS A 86 4.37 17.66 5.33
C CYS A 86 3.61 18.06 6.60
N LEU A 87 4.12 19.02 7.38
CA LEU A 87 3.53 19.33 8.68
C LEU A 87 2.13 19.94 8.51
N PRO A 88 1.13 19.48 9.29
CA PRO A 88 -0.22 20.02 9.23
C PRO A 88 -0.21 21.52 9.55
N GLY A 89 -0.89 22.31 8.71
CA GLY A 89 -1.02 23.77 8.88
C GLY A 89 -0.22 24.65 7.91
N ARG A 90 0.54 24.10 6.94
CA ARG A 90 1.22 24.92 5.93
C ARG A 90 0.27 25.43 4.82
N PRO A 91 0.32 26.72 4.46
CA PRO A 91 -0.54 27.30 3.42
C PRO A 91 -0.19 26.79 2.02
N SER A 92 -1.22 26.68 1.17
CA SER A 92 -1.14 26.07 -0.17
C SER A 92 -0.19 26.78 -1.14
N SER A 93 0.13 28.05 -0.91
CA SER A 93 1.02 28.86 -1.74
C SER A 93 2.48 28.42 -1.72
N ALA A 94 2.91 27.62 -0.72
CA ALA A 94 4.26 27.06 -0.67
C ALA A 94 4.43 25.76 -1.48
N ARG A 95 3.34 25.18 -2.03
CA ARG A 95 3.34 23.88 -2.72
C ARG A 95 3.82 23.91 -4.17
N HIS A 96 3.97 25.10 -4.78
CA HIS A 96 4.52 25.26 -6.12
C HIS A 96 5.95 25.82 -6.09
N ARG A 97 6.95 24.94 -5.96
CA ARG A 97 8.23 25.15 -6.65
C ARG A 97 8.33 24.11 -7.76
N PRO A 98 8.35 24.51 -9.05
CA PRO A 98 8.58 23.57 -10.13
C PRO A 98 10.04 23.10 -10.03
N GLN A 99 10.26 21.92 -9.46
CA GLN A 99 11.56 21.26 -9.40
C GLN A 99 11.90 20.62 -10.76
N ARG A 100 11.68 21.36 -11.86
CA ARG A 100 11.95 20.92 -13.24
C ARG A 100 13.24 21.59 -13.77
N ARG A 101 14.33 21.56 -13.00
CA ARG A 101 15.66 22.11 -13.39
C ARG A 101 16.79 21.61 -12.48
N ARG A 102 17.04 20.29 -12.42
CA ARG A 102 18.34 19.78 -11.88
C ARG A 102 18.87 18.54 -12.59
N VAL A 103 18.04 17.66 -13.16
CA VAL A 103 18.55 16.45 -13.82
C VAL A 103 19.32 16.77 -15.12
N LEU A 104 18.96 17.83 -15.85
CA LEU A 104 19.68 18.26 -17.05
C LEU A 104 20.93 19.12 -16.79
N ASP A 105 21.15 19.58 -15.55
CA ASP A 105 22.30 20.41 -15.18
C ASP A 105 23.45 19.60 -14.53
N LEU A 106 23.26 18.28 -14.35
CA LEU A 106 24.28 17.38 -13.76
C LEU A 106 25.22 16.71 -14.77
N PHE A 107 25.03 16.90 -16.08
CA PHE A 107 25.90 16.32 -17.12
C PHE A 107 26.27 17.34 -18.21
N PRO A 108 27.31 18.17 -18.01
CA PRO A 108 27.80 19.08 -19.05
C PRO A 108 28.69 18.40 -20.11
N HIS A 109 29.11 17.14 -19.92
CA HIS A 109 30.11 16.49 -20.78
C HIS A 109 29.81 15.02 -21.06
N ALA A 110 28.75 14.77 -21.84
CA ALA A 110 28.63 13.54 -22.62
C ALA A 110 28.47 13.94 -24.09
N GLY A 111 29.62 14.08 -24.75
CA GLY A 111 29.77 14.47 -26.16
C GLY A 111 31.25 14.53 -26.49
#